data_AF-F0G906-F1
#
_entry.id   AF-F0G906-F1
#
_cell.length_a   1.000
_cell.length_b   1.000
_cell.length_c   1.000
_cell.angle_alpha   90.00
_cell.angle_beta   90.00
_cell.angle_gamma   90.00
#
_symmetry.space_group_name_H-M   'P 1'
#
loop_
_entity.id
_entity.type
_entity.pdbx_description
1 polymer ?
#
loop_
_entity_poly.entity_id
_entity_poly.type
_entity_poly.pdbx_seq_one_letter_code
_entity_poly.pdbx_strand_id
1 'polypeptide(L)' 'GRFAAQTLLKTDASIASLRGRVHAYEGVPVIVTYHPAYLLRSLQDKSKAWADLCLARDTFGAAAGGAAQQPAGQ' A
#
# COMPACT_ATOMS: atom_id res chain seq x y z
N GLY A 1 -0.35 7.55 5.48
CA GLY A 1 -0.09 8.94 5.95
C GLY A 1 1.40 9.24 5.94
N ARG A 2 1.81 10.52 5.92
CA ARG A 2 3.22 10.93 5.70
C ARG A 2 4.22 10.28 6.65
N PHE A 3 4.02 10.41 7.96
CA PHE A 3 4.97 9.90 8.95
C PHE A 3 5.22 8.39 8.80
N ALA A 4 4.14 7.59 8.79
CA ALA A 4 4.25 6.14 8.62
C ALA A 4 4.97 5.74 7.31
N ALA A 5 4.67 6.41 6.19
CA ALA A 5 5.29 6.11 4.91
C ALA A 5 6.79 6.45 4.89
N GLN A 6 7.15 7.62 5.40
CA GLN A 6 8.54 8.08 5.42
C GLN A 6 9.40 7.23 6.37
N THR A 7 8.87 6.88 7.55
CA THR A 7 9.58 6.04 8.52
C THR A 7 9.82 4.63 7.99
N LEU A 8 8.79 3.96 7.44
CA LEU A 8 8.94 2.60 6.91
C LEU A 8 9.84 2.58 5.67
N LEU A 9 9.64 3.51 4.73
CA LEU A 9 10.36 3.50 3.45
C LEU A 9 11.70 4.26 3.48
N LYS A 10 12.09 4.82 4.64
CA LYS A 10 13.31 5.61 4.84
C LYS A 10 13.51 6.66 3.74
N THR A 11 12.47 7.46 3.50
CA THR A 11 12.43 8.47 2.42
C THR A 11 11.71 9.72 2.87
N ASP A 12 12.05 10.87 2.28
CA ASP A 12 11.33 12.14 2.49
C ASP A 12 10.33 12.44 1.37
N ALA A 13 10.13 11.51 0.43
CA ALA A 13 9.20 11.69 -0.68
C ALA A 13 7.77 12.04 -0.21
N SER A 14 7.09 12.85 -1.02
CA SER A 14 5.72 13.26 -0.75
C SER A 14 4.76 12.06 -0.77
N ILE A 15 3.66 12.13 -0.01
CA ILE A 15 2.62 11.10 -0.12
C ILE A 15 2.12 10.99 -1.57
N ALA A 16 1.94 12.11 -2.27
CA ALA A 16 1.46 12.11 -3.65
C ALA A 16 2.31 11.23 -4.59
N SER A 17 3.64 11.25 -4.46
CA SER A 17 4.56 10.48 -5.30
C SER A 17 4.77 9.03 -4.83
N LEU A 18 4.31 8.68 -3.63
CA LEU A 18 4.45 7.34 -3.07
C LEU A 18 3.21 6.46 -3.30
N ARG A 19 2.02 7.01 -3.52
CA ARG A 19 0.81 6.19 -3.72
C ARG A 19 0.72 5.57 -5.12
N GLY A 20 -0.29 4.70 -5.31
CA GLY A 20 -0.59 4.11 -6.61
C GLY A 20 0.40 3.04 -7.09
N ARG A 21 1.26 2.53 -6.19
CA ARG A 21 2.22 1.46 -6.47
C ARG A 21 2.49 0.63 -5.22
N VAL A 22 2.98 -0.58 -5.42
CA VAL A 22 3.41 -1.49 -4.36
C VAL A 22 4.87 -1.20 -4.02
N HIS A 23 5.15 -1.00 -2.74
CA HIS A 23 6.50 -0.93 -2.18
C HIS A 23 6.82 -2.22 -1.43
N ALA A 24 8.05 -2.38 -0.99
CA ALA A 24 8.46 -3.49 -0.14
C ALA A 24 9.16 -2.97 1.11
N TYR A 25 8.86 -3.58 2.25
CA TYR A 25 9.57 -3.39 3.51
C TYR A 25 9.79 -4.76 4.15
N GLU A 26 11.06 -5.17 4.32
CA GLU A 26 11.42 -6.45 4.93
C GLU A 26 10.69 -7.67 4.32
N GLY A 27 10.51 -7.67 3.00
CA GLY A 27 9.80 -8.72 2.27
C GLY A 27 8.27 -8.64 2.33
N VAL A 28 7.72 -7.67 3.04
CA VAL A 28 6.26 -7.42 3.14
C VAL A 28 5.84 -6.34 2.13
N PRO A 29 4.81 -6.57 1.30
CA PRO A 29 4.28 -5.55 0.41
C PRO A 29 3.62 -4.40 1.19
N VAL A 30 3.96 -3.16 0.83
CA VAL A 30 3.48 -1.94 1.50
C VAL A 30 2.81 -1.01 0.49
N ILE A 31 1.56 -0.62 0.78
CA ILE A 31 0.81 0.34 -0.02
C ILE A 31 0.66 1.63 0.79
N VAL A 32 1.07 2.75 0.20
CA VAL A 32 0.99 4.06 0.84
C VAL A 32 -0.35 4.71 0.49
N THR A 33 -1.08 5.15 1.52
CA THR A 33 -2.30 5.96 1.35
C THR A 33 -2.32 7.25 2.18
N TYR A 34 -3.34 8.08 1.99
CA TYR A 34 -3.55 9.33 2.74
C TYR A 34 -3.83 9.08 4.24
N HIS A 35 -3.62 10.11 5.07
CA HIS A 35 -4.01 10.04 6.48
C HIS A 35 -5.53 10.27 6.60
N PRO A 36 -6.28 9.57 7.48
CA PRO A 36 -7.72 9.75 7.60
C PRO A 36 -8.14 11.20 7.86
N ALA A 37 -7.48 11.90 8.78
CA ALA A 37 -7.74 13.33 9.06
C ALA A 37 -7.48 14.28 7.87
N TYR A 38 -6.68 13.88 6.88
CA TYR A 38 -6.55 14.63 5.63
C TYR A 38 -7.80 14.44 4.75
N LEU A 39 -8.29 13.20 4.63
CA LEU A 39 -9.47 12.88 3.83
C LEU A 39 -10.76 13.52 4.36
N LEU A 40 -10.84 13.84 5.65
CA LEU A 40 -11.96 14.59 6.22
C LEU A 40 -11.97 16.07 5.79
N ARG A 41 -10.81 16.63 5.44
CA ARG A 41 -10.67 18.02 4.97
C ARG A 41 -10.69 18.13 3.45
N SER A 42 -10.41 17.05 2.74
CA SER A 42 -10.29 16.99 1.28
C SER A 42 -11.08 15.79 0.75
N LEU A 43 -12.41 15.93 0.75
CA LEU A 43 -13.34 14.85 0.47
C LEU A 43 -13.16 14.24 -0.93
N GLN A 44 -12.79 15.05 -1.93
CA GLN A 44 -12.53 14.61 -3.30
C GLN A 44 -11.43 13.56 -3.40
N ASP A 45 -10.50 13.52 -2.45
CA ASP A 45 -9.37 12.57 -2.47
C ASP A 45 -9.72 11.20 -1.86
N LYS A 46 -10.94 11.01 -1.36
CA LYS A 46 -11.42 9.71 -0.88
C LYS A 46 -11.40 8.65 -1.99
N SER A 47 -11.69 9.03 -3.23
CA SER A 47 -11.62 8.13 -4.39
C SER A 47 -10.19 7.60 -4.62
N LYS A 48 -9.18 8.45 -4.41
CA LYS A 48 -7.76 8.06 -4.51
C LYS A 48 -7.39 7.09 -3.38
N ALA A 49 -7.83 7.37 -2.16
CA ALA A 49 -7.61 6.45 -1.03
C ALA A 49 -8.30 5.10 -1.25
N TRP A 50 -9.49 5.09 -1.85
CA TRP A 50 -10.18 3.85 -2.23
C TRP A 50 -9.37 3.04 -3.26
N ALA A 51 -8.82 3.68 -4.29
CA ALA A 51 -7.94 3.02 -5.25
C ALA A 51 -6.71 2.37 -4.57
N ASP A 52 -6.11 3.05 -3.59
CA ASP A 52 -5.00 2.49 -2.82
C ASP A 52 -5.43 1.23 -2.03
N LEU A 53 -6.63 1.23 -1.43
CA LEU A 53 -7.16 0.07 -0.70
C LEU A 53 -7.49 -1.10 -1.63
N CYS A 54 -8.03 -0.84 -2.83
CA CYS A 54 -8.19 -1.86 -3.85
C CYS A 54 -6.85 -2.49 -4.23
N LEU A 55 -5.83 -1.67 -4.49
CA LEU A 55 -4.48 -2.15 -4.76
C LEU A 55 -3.94 -3.03 -3.61
N ALA A 56 -4.16 -2.63 -2.36
CA ALA A 56 -3.75 -3.42 -1.20
C ALA A 56 -4.46 -4.78 -1.13
N ARG A 57 -5.77 -4.82 -1.37
CA ARG A 57 -6.56 -6.06 -1.42
C ARG A 57 -6.07 -6.98 -2.54
N ASP A 58 -5.86 -6.43 -3.74
CA ASP A 58 -5.45 -7.20 -4.91
C ASP A 58 -4.02 -7.75 -4.71
N THR A 59 -3.13 -6.95 -4.10
CA THR A 59 -1.77 -7.37 -3.70
C THR A 59 -1.80 -8.49 -2.66
N PHE A 60 -2.68 -8.38 -1.66
CA PHE A 60 -2.87 -9.43 -0.64
C PHE A 60 -3.38 -10.73 -1.26
N GLY A 61 -4.35 -10.66 -2.16
CA GLY A 61 -4.87 -11.81 -2.90
C GLY A 61 -3.80 -12.51 -3.74
N ALA A 62 -2.97 -11.74 -4.44
CA ALA A 62 -1.85 -12.28 -5.22
C ALA A 62 -0.79 -12.97 -4.34
N ALA A 63 -0.45 -12.37 -3.19
CA ALA A 63 0.49 -12.96 -2.24
C ALA A 63 -0.06 -14.24 -1.58
N ALA A 64 -1.34 -14.26 -1.22
CA ALA A 64 -2.01 -15.43 -0.66
C ALA A 64 -2.17 -16.57 -1.69
N GLY A 65 -2.45 -16.24 -2.96
CA GLY A 65 -2.53 -17.21 -4.06
C GLY A 65 -1.18 -17.82 -4.42
N GLY A 66 -0.08 -17.07 -4.25
CA GLY A 66 1.29 -17.58 -4.43
C GLY A 66 1.75 -18.50 -3.29
N ALA A 67 1.23 -18.34 -2.08
CA ALA A 67 1.53 -19.22 -0.94
C ALA A 67 0.83 -20.60 -1.05
N ALA A 68 -0.29 -20.70 -1.76
CA ALA A 68 -1.03 -21.95 -1.96
C ALA A 68 -0.50 -22.80 -3.14
N GLN A 69 0.38 -22.26 -3.99
CA GLN A 69 0.96 -22.94 -5.14
C GLN A 69 2.44 -23.28 -4.90
N GLN A 70 2.73 -24.10 -3.89
CA GLN A 70 3.94 -24.91 -3.87
C GLN A 70 3.56 -26.38 -4.05
N PRO A 71 3.63 -26.95 -5.26
CA PRO A 71 3.77 -28.39 -5.41
C PRO A 71 5.26 -28.72 -5.43
N ALA A 72 5.75 -29.36 -4.38
CA ALA A 72 6.95 -30.22 -4.39
C ALA A 72 7.02 -30.95 -3.03
N GLY A 73 6.87 -32.27 -2.91
CA GLY A 73 6.79 -33.27 -3.97
C GLY A 73 8.13 -33.57 -4.63
N GLN A 74 9.19 -33.85 -3.85
CA GLN A 74 10.21 -34.88 -4.09
C GLN A 74 11.23 -34.90 -2.96
#